data_AF-A0AAW2KMZ3-F1
#
_entry.id   AF-A0AAW2KMZ3-F1
#
_cell.length_a   1.000
_cell.length_b   1.000
_cell.length_c   1.000
_cell.angle_alpha   90.00
_cell.angle_beta   90.00
_cell.angle_gamma   90.00
#
_symmetry.space_group_name_H-M   'P 1'
#
loop_
_entity.id
_entity.type
_entity.pdbx_description
1 polymer ?
#
loop_
_entity_poly.entity_id
_entity_poly.type
_entity_poly.pdbx_seq_one_letter_code
_entity_poly.pdbx_strand_id
1 'polypeptide(L)'
;MTYAHRLAAVLAVTFHVLLVTSKTGAIIPLRNKLALRLIHRDSIALLPFNKPKLSFPDHAIQAINSSRTCPDNYSNTKISRSSVSLHDISVPVVPMEDGSIFLVNISIGEPPLPQLLAMDTGSQLIWVHCTHCEGCNNVFDPKLSSTYTQLSSNSPECDKFVHSHHDQESQCSYAIRYNDESTSRGVLAMEKFTFVTSTGGTVEVPDIVFGCALATKGSVGDLNGILGLEAPERYYFTARYW
;
A
#
# COMPACT_ATOMS: atom_id res chain seq x y z
N MET A 1 -70.61 -27.83 6.39
CA MET A 1 -69.86 -26.74 7.06
C MET A 1 -68.45 -27.16 7.51
N THR A 2 -67.79 -28.13 6.85
CA THR A 2 -66.56 -28.77 7.38
C THR A 2 -65.36 -28.70 6.43
N TYR A 3 -65.56 -28.40 5.14
CA TYR A 3 -64.49 -28.36 4.14
C TYR A 3 -63.79 -26.98 4.06
N ALA A 4 -64.57 -25.89 4.15
CA ALA A 4 -64.05 -24.53 4.12
C ALA A 4 -63.11 -24.21 5.31
N HIS A 5 -63.43 -24.71 6.51
CA HIS A 5 -62.58 -24.56 7.68
C HIS A 5 -61.25 -25.33 7.57
N ARG A 6 -61.24 -26.49 6.89
CA ARG A 6 -60.01 -27.25 6.64
C ARG A 6 -59.12 -26.59 5.60
N LEU A 7 -59.70 -26.00 4.54
CA LEU A 7 -58.93 -25.22 3.55
C LEU A 7 -58.32 -23.96 4.16
N ALA A 8 -59.08 -23.22 4.98
CA ALA A 8 -58.59 -22.04 5.66
C ALA A 8 -57.43 -22.35 6.64
N ALA A 9 -57.53 -23.48 7.36
CA ALA A 9 -56.47 -23.93 8.25
C ALA A 9 -55.19 -24.32 7.49
N VAL A 10 -55.32 -25.03 6.36
CA VAL A 10 -54.15 -25.40 5.52
C VAL A 10 -53.50 -24.16 4.92
N LEU A 11 -54.28 -23.21 4.40
CA LEU A 11 -53.76 -21.95 3.86
C LEU A 11 -53.06 -21.10 4.93
N ALA A 12 -53.63 -21.00 6.13
CA ALA A 12 -53.04 -20.27 7.25
C ALA A 12 -51.71 -20.89 7.72
N VAL A 13 -51.62 -22.21 7.78
CA VAL A 13 -50.38 -22.93 8.13
C VAL A 13 -49.33 -22.75 7.03
N THR A 14 -49.69 -22.81 5.75
CA THR A 14 -48.73 -22.55 4.66
C THR A 14 -48.23 -21.11 4.64
N PHE A 15 -49.08 -20.13 4.97
CA PHE A 15 -48.69 -18.73 5.06
C PHE A 15 -47.75 -18.46 6.25
N HIS A 16 -47.98 -19.12 7.39
CA HIS A 16 -47.05 -19.06 8.53
C HIS A 16 -45.70 -19.73 8.24
N VAL A 17 -45.68 -20.87 7.53
CA VAL A 17 -44.43 -21.54 7.15
C VAL A 17 -43.63 -20.66 6.16
N LEU A 18 -44.30 -19.99 5.21
CA LEU A 18 -43.65 -19.06 4.27
C LEU A 18 -43.06 -17.82 4.96
N LEU A 19 -43.75 -17.25 5.97
CA LEU A 19 -43.22 -16.12 6.74
C LEU A 19 -41.98 -16.49 7.57
N VAL A 20 -41.92 -17.71 8.10
CA VAL A 20 -40.79 -18.18 8.93
C VAL A 20 -39.55 -18.52 8.07
N THR A 21 -39.72 -18.75 6.77
CA THR A 21 -38.60 -19.01 5.84
C THR A 21 -38.04 -17.78 5.13
N SER A 22 -38.54 -16.57 5.43
CA SER A 22 -37.83 -15.36 5.05
C SER A 22 -36.58 -15.24 5.89
N LYS A 23 -35.51 -15.92 5.47
CA LYS A 23 -34.15 -15.57 5.87
C LYS A 23 -33.96 -14.15 5.40
N THR A 24 -34.19 -13.19 6.29
CA THR A 24 -33.51 -11.91 6.22
C THR A 24 -32.03 -12.27 6.26
N GLY A 25 -31.43 -12.45 5.09
CA GLY A 25 -29.99 -12.45 4.96
C GLY A 25 -29.57 -11.17 5.63
N ALA A 26 -28.90 -11.28 6.78
CA ALA A 26 -28.32 -10.12 7.42
C ALA A 26 -27.50 -9.44 6.33
N ILE A 27 -27.93 -8.25 5.91
CA ILE A 27 -27.09 -7.37 5.10
C ILE A 27 -25.95 -7.06 6.04
N ILE A 28 -24.88 -7.86 6.01
CA ILE A 28 -23.66 -7.54 6.71
C ILE A 28 -23.22 -6.24 6.03
N PRO A 29 -23.27 -5.08 6.72
CA PRO A 29 -22.79 -3.86 6.11
C PRO A 29 -21.35 -4.14 5.73
N LEU A 30 -21.06 -4.02 4.43
CA LEU A 30 -19.71 -4.20 3.95
C LEU A 30 -18.88 -3.13 4.66
N ARG A 31 -18.10 -3.53 5.67
CA ARG A 31 -17.19 -2.59 6.33
C ARG A 31 -16.32 -2.02 5.22
N ASN A 32 -16.24 -0.70 5.13
CA ASN A 32 -15.32 -0.03 4.22
C ASN A 32 -13.90 -0.44 4.59
N LYS A 33 -13.40 -1.48 3.92
CA LYS A 33 -12.03 -1.97 4.08
C LYS A 33 -11.15 -1.15 3.15
N LEU A 34 -10.09 -0.59 3.72
CA LEU A 34 -8.99 -0.01 2.97
C LEU A 34 -8.36 -1.12 2.11
N ALA A 35 -8.19 -0.86 0.82
CA ALA A 35 -7.56 -1.81 -0.10
C ALA A 35 -6.57 -1.06 -0.98
N LEU A 36 -5.30 -1.45 -0.92
CA LEU A 36 -4.28 -0.93 -1.82
C LEU A 36 -4.10 -1.90 -2.99
N ARG A 37 -4.16 -1.37 -4.22
CA ARG A 37 -3.82 -2.16 -5.41
C ARG A 37 -2.30 -2.22 -5.51
N LEU A 38 -1.73 -3.41 -5.36
CA LEU A 38 -0.32 -3.65 -5.61
C LEU A 38 -0.07 -3.64 -7.12
N ILE A 39 0.88 -2.81 -7.55
CA ILE A 39 1.28 -2.65 -8.94
C ILE A 39 2.70 -3.21 -9.06
N HIS A 40 2.86 -4.27 -9.85
CA HIS A 40 4.18 -4.79 -10.17
C HIS A 40 4.98 -3.75 -10.98
N ARG A 41 6.31 -3.67 -10.77
CA ARG A 41 7.20 -2.69 -11.45
C ARG A 41 7.19 -2.78 -12.98
N ASP A 42 6.87 -3.97 -13.50
CA ASP A 42 6.72 -4.30 -14.92
C ASP A 42 5.24 -4.36 -15.30
N SER A 43 4.39 -3.51 -14.72
CA SER A 43 2.96 -3.47 -15.04
C SER A 43 2.67 -2.38 -16.07
N ILE A 44 1.81 -2.68 -17.05
CA ILE A 44 1.27 -1.69 -17.98
C ILE A 44 0.47 -0.60 -17.27
N ALA A 45 0.04 -0.83 -16.03
CA ALA A 45 -0.63 0.19 -15.22
C ALA A 45 0.27 1.41 -14.91
N LEU A 46 1.58 1.30 -15.17
CA LEU A 46 2.57 2.37 -14.98
C LEU A 46 2.78 3.26 -16.22
N LEU A 47 2.09 2.98 -17.34
CA LEU A 47 2.15 3.80 -18.57
C LEU A 47 1.81 5.30 -18.35
N PRO A 48 0.89 5.69 -17.45
CA PRO A 48 0.64 7.10 -17.14
C PRO A 48 1.80 7.80 -16.39
N PHE A 49 2.81 7.05 -15.94
CA PHE A 49 3.92 7.54 -15.13
C PHE A 49 5.26 7.52 -15.89
N ASN A 50 5.28 7.98 -17.15
CA ASN A 50 6.49 8.14 -17.98
C ASN A 50 7.37 6.89 -18.21
N LYS A 51 6.82 5.68 -18.10
CA LYS A 51 7.53 4.47 -18.54
C LYS A 51 7.54 4.37 -20.07
N PRO A 52 8.65 3.90 -20.70
CA PRO A 52 8.69 3.69 -22.15
C PRO A 52 7.52 2.81 -22.61
N LYS A 53 6.86 3.22 -23.69
CA LYS A 53 5.75 2.48 -24.28
C LYS A 53 6.30 1.21 -24.96
N LEU A 54 6.51 0.16 -24.17
CA LEU A 54 6.85 -1.17 -24.67
C LEU A 54 5.64 -1.77 -25.41
N SER A 55 5.90 -2.51 -26.48
CA SER A 55 4.85 -3.30 -27.12
C SER A 55 4.39 -4.41 -26.15
N PHE A 56 3.14 -4.89 -26.29
CA PHE A 56 2.65 -5.98 -25.45
C PHE A 56 3.58 -7.23 -25.47
N PRO A 57 4.12 -7.66 -26.63
CA PRO A 57 5.14 -8.71 -26.69
C PRO A 57 6.40 -8.39 -25.88
N ASP A 58 6.96 -7.19 -26.02
CA ASP A 58 8.20 -6.81 -25.34
C ASP A 58 8.00 -6.76 -23.83
N HIS A 59 6.83 -6.27 -23.39
CA HIS A 59 6.45 -6.22 -21.99
C HIS A 59 6.28 -7.63 -21.39
N ALA A 60 5.69 -8.57 -22.14
CA ALA A 60 5.59 -9.97 -21.73
C ALA A 60 6.98 -10.63 -21.63
N ILE A 61 7.87 -10.35 -22.59
CA ILE A 61 9.26 -10.86 -22.58
C ILE A 61 10.04 -10.29 -21.39
N GLN A 62 9.89 -8.99 -21.11
CA GLN A 62 10.55 -8.35 -19.96
C GLN A 62 10.08 -8.94 -18.63
N ALA A 63 8.75 -9.10 -18.45
CA ALA A 63 8.18 -9.72 -17.25
C ALA A 63 8.64 -11.18 -17.07
N ILE A 64 8.76 -11.94 -18.18
CA ILE A 64 9.29 -13.31 -18.15
C ILE A 64 10.78 -13.31 -17.78
N ASN A 65 11.59 -12.41 -18.33
CA ASN A 65 13.02 -12.34 -18.04
C ASN A 65 13.30 -11.88 -16.60
N SER A 66 12.52 -10.92 -16.07
CA SER A 66 12.60 -10.52 -14.66
C SER A 66 12.11 -11.62 -13.70
N SER A 67 11.26 -12.53 -14.17
CA SER A 67 10.83 -13.71 -13.39
C SER A 67 11.79 -14.91 -13.51
N ARG A 68 12.58 -15.01 -14.58
CA ARG A 68 13.51 -16.12 -14.87
C ARG A 68 14.80 -16.12 -14.04
N THR A 69 15.08 -15.07 -13.29
CA THR A 69 16.12 -15.12 -12.24
C THR A 69 15.66 -15.92 -11.00
N CYS A 70 14.38 -16.28 -10.91
CA CYS A 70 13.81 -17.05 -9.81
C CYS A 70 13.96 -18.60 -9.91
N PRO A 71 14.22 -19.25 -11.07
CA PRO A 71 14.41 -20.71 -11.13
C PRO A 71 15.84 -21.24 -11.39
N ASP A 72 16.83 -20.41 -11.69
CA ASP A 72 18.18 -20.94 -12.05
C ASP A 72 18.90 -21.62 -10.87
N ASN A 73 18.47 -21.38 -9.62
CA ASN A 73 18.92 -22.14 -8.45
C ASN A 73 18.09 -23.40 -8.14
N TYR A 74 16.99 -23.67 -8.87
CA TYR A 74 16.14 -24.84 -8.63
C TYR A 74 16.41 -26.01 -9.60
N SER A 75 17.35 -25.86 -10.53
CA SER A 75 17.67 -26.92 -11.50
C SER A 75 18.73 -27.88 -10.96
N ASN A 76 18.38 -28.69 -9.95
CA ASN A 76 19.06 -29.97 -9.69
C ASN A 76 18.24 -31.02 -8.91
N THR A 77 16.95 -30.81 -8.64
CA THR A 77 16.12 -31.89 -8.07
C THR A 77 15.25 -32.51 -9.17
N LYS A 78 15.62 -33.73 -9.59
CA LYS A 78 14.76 -34.59 -10.40
C LYS A 78 13.44 -34.79 -9.65
N ILE A 79 12.37 -34.13 -10.10
CA ILE A 79 11.02 -34.38 -9.59
C ILE A 79 10.60 -35.77 -10.08
N SER A 80 10.84 -36.79 -9.25
CA SER A 80 10.03 -38.01 -9.29
C SER A 80 8.63 -37.64 -8.81
N ARG A 81 7.60 -38.04 -9.57
CA ARG A 81 6.20 -37.89 -9.17
C ARG A 81 5.97 -38.69 -7.89
N SER A 82 5.97 -38.02 -6.75
CA SER A 82 5.45 -38.52 -5.49
C SER A 82 4.46 -37.50 -4.95
N SER A 83 3.26 -37.98 -4.59
CA SER A 83 2.16 -37.20 -4.02
C SER A 83 2.65 -36.38 -2.81
N VAL A 84 2.72 -35.06 -2.97
CA VAL A 84 3.18 -34.16 -1.92
C VAL A 84 2.07 -34.01 -0.87
N SER A 85 2.37 -34.40 0.36
CA SER A 85 1.52 -34.15 1.54
C SER A 85 1.45 -32.65 1.82
N LEU A 86 0.24 -32.10 1.91
CA LEU A 86 -0.07 -30.68 2.04
C LEU A 86 0.26 -30.05 3.41
N HIS A 87 0.97 -30.74 4.31
CA HIS A 87 1.09 -30.31 5.70
C HIS A 87 2.34 -29.51 6.07
N ASP A 88 3.30 -29.32 5.16
CA ASP A 88 4.46 -28.43 5.40
C ASP A 88 5.02 -27.88 4.08
N ILE A 89 4.26 -26.99 3.43
CA ILE A 89 4.77 -26.21 2.30
C ILE A 89 5.53 -25.00 2.86
N SER A 90 6.85 -25.10 2.96
CA SER A 90 7.73 -23.95 3.15
C SER A 90 8.27 -23.50 1.79
N VAL A 91 7.78 -22.37 1.28
CA VAL A 91 8.33 -21.72 0.09
C VAL A 91 9.44 -20.77 0.53
N PRO A 92 10.72 -21.02 0.22
CA PRO A 92 11.78 -20.06 0.53
C PRO A 92 11.56 -18.80 -0.31
N VAL A 93 11.43 -17.66 0.36
CA VAL A 93 11.45 -16.34 -0.29
C VAL A 93 12.89 -16.03 -0.63
N VAL A 94 13.26 -16.17 -1.91
CA VAL A 94 14.57 -15.77 -2.43
C VAL A 94 14.45 -14.33 -2.94
N PRO A 95 15.13 -13.34 -2.33
CA PRO A 95 15.09 -11.97 -2.82
C PRO A 95 15.77 -11.88 -4.20
N MET A 96 15.16 -11.13 -5.13
CA MET A 96 15.78 -10.83 -6.42
C MET A 96 17.00 -9.92 -6.22
N GLU A 97 18.09 -10.17 -6.96
CA GLU A 97 19.33 -9.37 -6.92
C GLU A 97 19.13 -7.91 -7.36
N ASP A 98 18.08 -7.61 -8.13
CA ASP A 98 17.74 -6.28 -8.63
C ASP A 98 16.50 -5.66 -7.92
N GLY A 99 16.01 -6.29 -6.85
CA GLY A 99 14.90 -5.80 -6.03
C GLY A 99 13.55 -5.75 -6.77
N SER A 100 12.65 -6.69 -6.49
CA SER A 100 11.26 -6.56 -6.88
C SER A 100 10.52 -5.72 -5.84
N ILE A 101 10.24 -4.45 -6.15
CA ILE A 101 9.40 -3.59 -5.32
C ILE A 101 7.96 -3.55 -5.86
N PHE A 102 6.99 -3.71 -4.97
CA PHE A 102 5.60 -3.43 -5.29
C PHE A 102 5.36 -1.93 -5.18
N LEU A 103 4.60 -1.39 -6.12
CA LEU A 103 4.20 0.00 -6.12
C LEU A 103 2.74 0.13 -5.71
N VAL A 104 2.40 1.25 -5.09
CA VAL A 104 1.04 1.59 -4.66
C VAL A 104 0.73 3.00 -5.12
N ASN A 105 -0.52 3.21 -5.53
CA ASN A 105 -1.00 4.54 -5.88
C ASN A 105 -1.97 5.01 -4.79
N ILE A 106 -1.65 6.15 -4.19
CA ILE A 106 -2.48 6.85 -3.20
C ILE A 106 -2.59 8.30 -3.62
N SER A 107 -3.54 9.07 -3.08
CA SER A 107 -3.56 10.52 -3.29
C SER A 107 -3.31 11.25 -1.98
N ILE A 108 -2.62 12.39 -2.06
CA ILE A 108 -2.24 13.22 -0.92
C ILE A 108 -2.72 14.66 -1.18
N GLY A 109 -3.24 15.32 -0.15
CA GLY A 109 -3.62 16.73 -0.19
C GLY A 109 -5.08 17.03 -0.52
N GLU A 110 -5.41 18.32 -0.44
CA GLU A 110 -6.69 18.88 -0.87
C GLU A 110 -6.44 20.10 -1.78
N PRO A 111 -6.63 19.97 -3.11
CA PRO A 111 -7.23 18.82 -3.81
C PRO A 111 -6.30 17.58 -3.89
N PRO A 112 -6.85 16.36 -4.02
CA PRO A 112 -6.06 15.12 -4.02
C PRO A 112 -5.08 15.02 -5.21
N LEU A 113 -3.79 14.90 -4.91
CA LEU A 113 -2.72 14.69 -5.88
C LEU A 113 -2.25 13.22 -5.88
N PRO A 114 -2.33 12.47 -6.99
CA PRO A 114 -1.87 11.08 -7.04
C PRO A 114 -0.35 10.93 -6.87
N GLN A 115 0.05 9.98 -6.05
CA GLN A 115 1.42 9.66 -5.67
C GLN A 115 1.67 8.16 -5.87
N LEU A 116 2.64 7.84 -6.74
CA LEU A 116 3.07 6.47 -6.97
C LEU A 116 4.26 6.16 -6.06
N LEU A 117 4.04 5.32 -5.06
CA LEU A 117 5.01 5.04 -4.00
C LEU A 117 5.52 3.61 -4.06
N ALA A 118 6.77 3.43 -3.66
CA ALA A 118 7.36 2.14 -3.36
C ALA A 118 6.80 1.61 -2.04
N MET A 119 6.24 0.40 -2.02
CA MET A 119 5.77 -0.25 -0.80
C MET A 119 6.95 -0.86 -0.05
N ASP A 120 7.19 -0.39 1.16
CA ASP A 120 8.29 -0.84 2.00
C ASP A 120 7.78 -1.33 3.35
N THR A 121 7.84 -2.65 3.56
CA THR A 121 7.46 -3.27 4.83
C THR A 121 8.55 -3.17 5.90
N GLY A 122 9.74 -2.69 5.55
CA GLY A 122 10.91 -2.56 6.41
C GLY A 122 11.17 -1.14 6.91
N SER A 123 10.26 -0.20 6.68
CA SER A 123 10.35 1.15 7.24
C SER A 123 9.00 1.67 7.76
N GLN A 124 9.06 2.54 8.76
CA GLN A 124 7.88 3.08 9.45
C GLN A 124 7.24 4.28 8.75
N LEU A 125 8.06 5.13 8.12
CA LEU A 125 7.62 6.44 7.67
C LEU A 125 7.16 6.40 6.20
N ILE A 126 5.95 6.88 5.96
CA ILE A 126 5.51 7.27 4.61
C ILE A 126 6.17 8.61 4.29
N TRP A 127 6.85 8.72 3.15
CA TRP A 127 7.40 10.00 2.72
C TRP A 127 7.30 10.19 1.20
N VAL A 128 7.19 11.45 0.77
CA VAL A 128 7.11 11.85 -0.64
C VAL A 128 8.04 13.02 -0.95
N HIS A 129 8.41 13.20 -2.21
CA HIS A 129 9.18 14.36 -2.66
C HIS A 129 8.35 15.65 -2.57
N CYS A 130 8.91 16.68 -1.91
CA CYS A 130 8.26 17.98 -1.76
C CYS A 130 8.92 19.16 -2.49
N THR A 131 10.20 19.03 -2.84
CA THR A 131 10.97 20.12 -3.48
C THR A 131 11.35 19.77 -4.90
N HIS A 132 12.02 18.64 -5.07
CA HIS A 132 12.57 18.21 -6.34
C HIS A 132 12.65 16.70 -6.42
N CYS A 133 12.48 16.21 -7.64
CA CYS A 133 12.54 14.80 -8.00
C CYS A 133 12.78 14.70 -9.51
N GLU A 134 13.87 14.06 -9.90
CA GLU A 134 14.15 13.79 -11.30
C GLU A 134 13.38 12.52 -11.73
N GLY A 135 12.63 12.59 -12.83
CA GLY A 135 11.97 11.42 -13.42
C GLY A 135 10.58 11.07 -12.85
N CYS A 136 10.21 11.55 -11.66
CA CYS A 136 8.85 11.32 -11.16
C CYS A 136 7.82 12.32 -11.69
N ASN A 137 6.54 11.91 -11.66
CA ASN A 137 5.46 12.61 -12.36
C ASN A 137 4.71 13.65 -11.52
N ASN A 138 4.86 13.66 -10.18
CA ASN A 138 4.10 14.53 -9.29
C ASN A 138 4.87 14.85 -8.00
N VAL A 139 5.58 15.98 -7.95
CA VAL A 139 6.13 16.48 -6.67
C VAL A 139 4.98 17.07 -5.86
N PHE A 140 4.87 16.69 -4.59
CA PHE A 140 3.85 17.23 -3.69
C PHE A 140 4.28 18.62 -3.20
N ASP A 141 3.65 19.70 -3.66
CA ASP A 141 3.91 21.04 -3.12
C ASP A 141 2.99 21.33 -1.92
N PRO A 142 3.54 21.43 -0.69
CA PRO A 142 2.75 21.71 0.51
C PRO A 142 1.90 22.99 0.40
N LYS A 143 2.33 23.97 -0.39
CA LYS A 143 1.62 25.26 -0.54
C LYS A 143 0.33 25.14 -1.35
N LEU A 144 0.18 24.06 -2.11
CA LEU A 144 -0.98 23.81 -2.97
C LEU A 144 -2.07 23.00 -2.27
N SER A 145 -1.78 22.44 -1.08
CA SER A 145 -2.74 21.68 -0.30
C SER A 145 -3.33 22.52 0.83
N SER A 146 -4.66 22.59 0.89
CA SER A 146 -5.37 23.30 1.96
C SER A 146 -5.43 22.54 3.29
N THR A 147 -5.05 21.26 3.30
CA THR A 147 -5.04 20.38 4.48
C THR A 147 -3.63 20.08 5.02
N TYR A 148 -2.60 20.63 4.39
CA TYR A 148 -1.22 20.50 4.85
C TYR A 148 -1.02 21.22 6.19
N THR A 149 -0.45 20.52 7.17
CA THR A 149 -0.06 21.09 8.46
C THR A 149 1.36 20.68 8.81
N GLN A 150 2.29 21.63 8.84
CA GLN A 150 3.66 21.36 9.25
C GLN A 150 3.75 21.06 10.76
N LEU A 151 4.50 20.01 11.13
CA LEU A 151 4.70 19.69 12.54
C LEU A 151 5.81 20.56 13.16
N SER A 152 5.47 21.21 14.26
CA SER A 152 6.46 21.87 15.12
C SER A 152 7.28 20.84 15.89
N SER A 153 8.49 21.21 16.32
CA SER A 153 9.31 20.37 17.21
C SER A 153 8.54 19.92 18.46
N ASN A 154 7.72 20.78 19.08
CA ASN A 154 7.02 20.41 20.31
C ASN A 154 5.82 19.47 20.11
N SER A 155 5.54 19.03 18.88
CA SER A 155 4.45 18.09 18.62
C SER A 155 4.79 16.69 19.16
N PRO A 156 3.86 16.04 19.88
CA PRO A 156 4.08 14.68 20.39
C PRO A 156 4.23 13.65 19.26
N GLU A 157 3.80 13.97 18.04
CA GLU A 157 4.03 13.15 16.85
C GLU A 157 5.51 13.11 16.46
N CYS A 158 6.28 14.15 16.81
CA CYS A 158 7.68 14.25 16.44
C CYS A 158 8.55 13.18 17.09
N ASP A 159 8.19 12.68 18.28
CA ASP A 159 8.96 11.65 18.98
C ASP A 159 8.48 10.22 18.66
N LYS A 160 7.48 10.05 17.78
CA LYS A 160 6.91 8.73 17.45
C LYS A 160 7.74 7.94 16.45
N PHE A 161 8.62 8.57 15.70
CA PHE A 161 9.45 7.92 14.68
C PHE A 161 10.90 7.85 15.14
N VAL A 162 11.56 6.71 14.89
CA VAL A 162 12.97 6.52 15.31
C VAL A 162 13.93 7.50 14.61
N HIS A 163 13.52 8.01 13.45
CA HIS A 163 14.35 8.82 12.56
C HIS A 163 14.04 10.31 12.58
N SER A 164 13.14 10.75 13.46
CA SER A 164 12.81 12.16 13.63
C SER A 164 13.67 12.84 14.69
N HIS A 165 13.87 14.14 14.53
CA HIS A 165 14.63 14.99 15.42
C HIS A 165 14.12 16.43 15.36
N HIS A 166 14.38 17.14 16.44
CA HIS A 166 14.06 18.56 16.56
C HIS A 166 15.19 19.38 15.95
N ASP A 167 14.90 20.13 14.88
CA ASP A 167 15.91 20.96 14.25
C ASP A 167 16.02 22.36 14.87
N GLN A 168 17.01 23.13 14.43
CA GLN A 168 17.26 24.49 14.94
C GLN A 168 16.17 25.49 14.53
N GLU A 169 15.32 25.15 13.56
CA GLU A 169 14.22 26.00 13.08
C GLU A 169 12.91 25.72 13.83
N SER A 170 12.94 24.94 14.91
CA SER A 170 11.76 24.50 15.65
C SER A 170 10.77 23.68 14.80
N GLN A 171 11.28 22.97 13.80
CA GLN A 171 10.50 22.03 12.98
C GLN A 171 10.82 20.60 13.42
N CYS A 172 9.85 19.71 13.17
CA CYS A 172 10.08 18.29 13.29
C CYS A 172 10.71 17.76 12.01
N SER A 173 12.01 17.44 12.03
CA SER A 173 12.75 16.95 10.88
C SER A 173 12.93 15.43 10.95
N TYR A 174 13.18 14.79 9.81
CA TYR A 174 13.51 13.35 9.73
C TYR A 174 14.69 13.08 8.81
N ALA A 175 15.42 11.99 9.09
CA ALA A 175 16.50 11.51 8.25
C ALA A 175 16.56 9.97 8.26
N ILE A 176 16.32 9.36 7.10
CA ILE A 176 16.32 7.90 6.91
C ILE A 176 17.47 7.52 5.98
N ARG A 177 18.15 6.43 6.32
CA ARG A 177 19.09 5.73 5.44
C ARG A 177 18.68 4.27 5.32
N TYR A 178 18.48 3.82 4.10
CA TYR A 178 18.07 2.47 3.76
C TYR A 178 19.27 1.53 3.62
N ASN A 179 19.01 0.23 3.56
CA ASN A 179 20.05 -0.81 3.45
C ASN A 179 20.80 -0.79 2.12
N ASP A 180 20.20 -0.22 1.08
CA ASP A 180 20.83 0.03 -0.22
C ASP A 180 21.65 1.34 -0.25
N GLU A 181 21.87 1.95 0.92
CA GLU A 181 22.54 3.23 1.14
C GLU A 181 21.80 4.45 0.53
N SER A 182 20.57 4.27 0.05
CA SER A 182 19.71 5.40 -0.30
C SER A 182 19.28 6.17 0.95
N THR A 183 19.02 7.46 0.80
CA THR A 183 18.67 8.35 1.91
C THR A 183 17.51 9.27 1.55
N SER A 184 16.69 9.60 2.55
CA SER A 184 15.64 10.62 2.47
C SER A 184 15.72 11.51 3.71
N ARG A 185 15.70 12.84 3.50
CA ARG A 185 15.74 13.85 4.55
C ARG A 185 14.72 14.94 4.27
N GLY A 186 14.03 15.39 5.31
CA GLY A 186 13.02 16.44 5.19
C GLY A 186 12.32 16.72 6.51
N VAL A 187 11.10 17.24 6.42
CA VAL A 187 10.28 17.62 7.58
C VAL A 187 9.08 16.69 7.73
N LEU A 188 8.65 16.43 8.96
CA LEU A 188 7.40 15.77 9.24
C LEU A 188 6.24 16.78 9.18
N ALA A 189 5.14 16.34 8.61
CA ALA A 189 3.91 17.10 8.49
C ALA A 189 2.71 16.18 8.61
N MET A 190 1.53 16.76 8.79
CA MET A 190 0.24 16.08 8.72
C MET A 190 -0.46 16.46 7.43
N GLU A 191 -1.15 15.49 6.83
CA GLU A 191 -1.90 15.70 5.60
C GLU A 191 -3.07 14.72 5.48
N LYS A 192 -4.01 15.05 4.62
CA LYS A 192 -5.12 14.20 4.21
C LYS A 192 -4.70 13.27 3.08
N PHE A 193 -4.93 11.98 3.29
CA PHE A 193 -4.66 10.93 2.32
C PHE A 193 -5.96 10.34 1.82
N THR A 194 -6.02 10.09 0.52
CA THR A 194 -7.17 9.46 -0.13
C THR A 194 -6.77 8.12 -0.69
N PHE A 195 -7.52 7.09 -0.31
CA PHE A 195 -7.31 5.71 -0.70
C PHE A 195 -8.50 5.14 -1.47
N VAL A 196 -8.23 4.17 -2.33
CA VAL A 196 -9.27 3.39 -2.99
C VAL A 196 -9.78 2.29 -2.03
N THR A 197 -11.08 2.02 -2.08
CA THR A 197 -11.73 0.96 -1.32
C THR A 197 -11.87 -0.30 -2.17
N SER A 198 -12.04 -1.44 -1.51
CA SER A 198 -12.30 -2.72 -2.19
C SER A 198 -13.56 -2.72 -3.09
N THR A 199 -14.49 -1.77 -2.90
CA THR A 199 -15.70 -1.59 -3.72
C THR A 199 -15.53 -0.59 -4.86
N GLY A 200 -14.34 -0.01 -5.03
CA GLY A 200 -14.07 0.98 -6.08
C GLY A 200 -14.44 2.43 -5.72
N GLY A 201 -14.93 2.70 -4.50
CA GLY A 201 -15.05 4.06 -3.96
C GLY A 201 -13.75 4.58 -3.36
N THR A 202 -13.76 5.79 -2.82
CA THR A 202 -12.61 6.39 -2.11
C THR A 202 -12.91 6.59 -0.62
N VAL A 203 -11.86 6.57 0.21
CA VAL A 203 -11.89 6.94 1.62
C VAL A 203 -10.79 7.97 1.86
N GLU A 204 -11.16 9.07 2.51
CA GLU A 204 -10.24 10.11 2.95
C GLU A 204 -9.89 9.87 4.42
N VAL A 205 -8.61 9.98 4.75
CA VAL A 205 -8.07 9.86 6.10
C VAL A 205 -7.29 11.14 6.38
N PRO A 206 -7.81 12.05 7.22
CA PRO A 206 -7.11 13.27 7.61
C PRO A 206 -5.97 12.94 8.59
N ASP A 207 -5.12 13.94 8.83
CA ASP A 207 -4.16 13.95 9.94
C ASP A 207 -3.15 12.77 9.90
N ILE A 208 -2.79 12.29 8.71
CA ILE A 208 -1.72 11.30 8.56
C ILE A 208 -0.37 12.02 8.66
N VAL A 209 0.46 11.59 9.60
CA VAL A 209 1.85 12.04 9.69
C VAL A 209 2.67 11.40 8.58
N PHE A 210 3.35 12.23 7.80
CA PHE A 210 4.21 11.81 6.69
C PHE A 210 5.47 12.67 6.59
N GLY A 211 6.48 12.16 5.90
CA GLY A 211 7.71 12.87 5.57
C GLY A 211 7.59 13.65 4.26
N CYS A 212 7.83 14.95 4.34
CA CYS A 212 7.96 15.83 3.20
C CYS A 212 9.45 15.97 2.85
N ALA A 213 9.90 15.18 1.87
CA ALA A 213 11.32 15.05 1.54
C ALA A 213 11.85 16.31 0.83
N LEU A 214 12.88 16.90 1.43
CA LEU A 214 13.59 18.06 0.90
C LEU A 214 14.86 17.67 0.15
N ALA A 215 15.47 16.54 0.52
CA ALA A 215 16.66 15.99 -0.12
C ALA A 215 16.63 14.47 -0.10
N THR A 216 16.96 13.86 -1.25
CA THR A 216 17.10 12.40 -1.39
C THR A 216 18.40 12.06 -2.10
N LYS A 217 18.91 10.84 -1.90
CA LYS A 217 20.09 10.29 -2.59
C LYS A 217 19.90 8.80 -2.80
N GLY A 218 20.38 8.26 -3.92
CA GLY A 218 20.27 6.83 -4.23
C GLY A 218 19.06 6.50 -5.10
N SER A 219 18.82 5.21 -5.33
CA SER A 219 17.85 4.73 -6.31
C SER A 219 16.44 4.63 -5.74
N VAL A 220 15.80 5.77 -5.49
CA VAL A 220 14.33 5.81 -5.36
C VAL A 220 13.66 5.93 -6.74
N GLY A 221 14.47 6.17 -7.79
CA GLY A 221 14.07 6.11 -9.20
C GLY A 221 13.02 7.16 -9.58
N ASP A 222 12.19 6.85 -10.58
CA ASP A 222 11.08 7.68 -11.07
C ASP A 222 9.84 7.70 -10.12
N LEU A 223 10.00 7.23 -8.88
CA LEU A 223 8.90 7.12 -7.91
C LEU A 223 8.74 8.42 -7.12
N ASN A 224 7.54 8.64 -6.60
CA ASN A 224 7.24 9.84 -5.84
C ASN A 224 7.64 9.73 -4.35
N GLY A 225 8.05 8.55 -3.89
CA GLY A 225 8.47 8.30 -2.53
C GLY A 225 8.21 6.86 -2.07
N ILE A 226 8.12 6.65 -0.76
CA ILE A 226 7.97 5.35 -0.12
C ILE A 226 6.74 5.33 0.81
N LEU A 227 5.96 4.25 0.73
CA LEU A 227 4.94 3.89 1.70
C LEU A 227 5.55 2.91 2.71
N GLY A 228 6.01 3.44 3.85
CA GLY A 228 6.41 2.63 5.00
C GLY A 228 5.22 1.95 5.66
N LEU A 229 5.36 0.67 6.02
CA LEU A 229 4.31 -0.16 6.62
C LEU A 229 4.73 -0.82 7.94
N GLU A 230 5.94 -0.56 8.43
CA GLU A 230 6.35 -1.03 9.75
C GLU A 230 5.50 -0.36 10.83
N ALA A 231 5.04 -1.16 11.80
CA ALA A 231 4.25 -0.64 12.92
C ALA A 231 5.13 0.23 13.82
N PRO A 232 4.67 1.42 14.24
CA PRO A 232 5.38 2.25 15.20
C PRO A 232 5.19 1.71 16.63
N GLU A 233 5.58 0.46 16.90
CA GLU A 233 5.73 -0.07 18.27
C GLU A 233 6.86 -1.12 18.33
N ARG A 234 8.01 -0.70 18.88
CA ARG A 234 9.03 -1.48 19.63
C ARG A 234 9.43 -2.89 19.17
N TYR A 235 9.26 -3.28 17.92
CA TYR A 235 9.83 -4.54 17.40
C TYR A 235 10.55 -4.28 16.08
N TYR A 236 11.86 -4.10 16.25
CA TYR A 236 12.88 -3.79 15.26
C TYR A 236 12.87 -4.69 14.01
N PHE A 237 12.90 -4.06 12.83
CA PHE A 237 13.83 -4.42 11.76
C PHE A 237 14.56 -3.14 11.32
N THR A 238 15.82 -3.03 11.70
CA THR A 238 16.61 -1.80 11.74
C THR A 238 16.97 -1.23 10.37
N ALA A 239 16.65 0.04 10.11
CA ALA A 239 17.48 0.92 9.28
C ALA A 239 18.77 1.26 10.06
N ARG A 240 19.94 1.23 9.40
CA ARG A 240 21.24 1.41 10.08
C ARG A 240 21.44 2.85 10.57
N TYR A 241 21.79 2.97 11.85
CA TYR A 241 22.14 4.20 12.56
C TYR A 241 23.35 4.94 11.94
N TRP A 242 23.39 6.25 12.19
CA TRP A 242 24.63 7.05 12.29
C TRP A 242 24.74 7.53 13.73
#